data_AF-A0A4Q5VCF7-F1
#
_entry.id   AF-A0A4Q5VCF7-F1
#
_cell.length_a   1.000
_cell.length_b   1.000
_cell.length_c   1.000
_cell.angle_alpha   90.00
_cell.angle_beta   90.00
_cell.angle_gamma   90.00
#
_symmetry.space_group_name_H-M   'P 1'
#
loop_
_entity.id
_entity.type
_entity.pdbx_description
1 polymer ?
#
loop_
_entity_poly.entity_id
_entity_poly.type
_entity_poly.pdbx_seq_one_letter_code
_entity_poly.pdbx_strand_id
1 'polypeptide(L)'
;MNNTKMKKSIELQQEKDESITQLSAQFVHDISTPLAIIQILAKTLETYLPGILLAHQQLKNQGADTIDIPSDQLELLESSAVKIKSLTQQVNQAAKDYWKKIDQQFEVDDSSEIEPTPRPTNFISLEQPLNILVAEDDTIHQKIAYRNLSGRHKIDIANNGREAVEYCQKKTYDLVLMDLQMPILDGQKAVIEIMQLETPAPVIIGLTNKPLGHEKKQMLQQGFSGFIEKPLNLDELTAVIKKLEADE
;
A
#
# COMPACT_ATOMS: atom_id res chain seq x y z
N MET A 1 -5.25 -33.00 -33.20
CA MET A 1 -6.37 -32.08 -32.92
C MET A 1 -6.46 -31.59 -31.47
N ASN A 2 -5.94 -32.30 -30.45
CA ASN A 2 -5.98 -31.82 -29.05
C ASN A 2 -5.00 -30.68 -28.74
N ASN A 3 -3.83 -30.63 -29.38
CA ASN A 3 -2.80 -29.64 -29.08
C ASN A 3 -3.17 -28.20 -29.51
N THR A 4 -4.03 -28.07 -30.53
CA THR A 4 -4.47 -26.77 -31.08
C THR A 4 -5.57 -26.13 -30.25
N LYS A 5 -6.49 -26.93 -29.69
CA LYS A 5 -7.53 -26.42 -28.77
C LYS A 5 -6.93 -25.98 -27.44
N MET A 6 -5.97 -26.74 -26.90
CA MET A 6 -5.29 -26.41 -25.65
C MET A 6 -4.47 -25.12 -25.77
N LYS A 7 -3.70 -24.94 -26.86
CA LYS A 7 -2.99 -23.68 -27.14
C LYS A 7 -3.93 -22.48 -27.24
N LYS A 8 -5.04 -22.62 -27.96
CA LYS A 8 -6.02 -21.53 -28.13
C LYS A 8 -6.71 -21.15 -26.82
N SER A 9 -6.95 -22.11 -25.93
CA SER A 9 -7.47 -21.85 -24.58
C SER A 9 -6.47 -21.11 -23.69
N ILE A 10 -5.18 -21.46 -23.79
CA ILE A 10 -4.09 -20.79 -23.04
C ILE A 10 -3.90 -19.36 -23.55
N GLU A 11 -3.88 -19.15 -24.87
CA GLU A 11 -3.78 -17.81 -25.49
C GLU A 11 -4.97 -16.92 -25.09
N LEU A 12 -6.19 -17.45 -25.09
CA LEU A 12 -7.40 -16.74 -24.65
C LEU A 12 -7.39 -16.40 -23.14
N GLN A 13 -6.75 -17.22 -22.30
CA GLN A 13 -6.55 -16.90 -20.88
C GLN A 13 -5.50 -15.81 -20.71
N GLN A 14 -4.38 -15.88 -21.44
CA GLN A 14 -3.31 -14.88 -21.39
C GLN A 14 -3.78 -13.49 -21.85
N GLU A 15 -4.51 -13.39 -22.96
CA GLU A 15 -5.07 -12.10 -23.43
C GLU A 15 -6.04 -11.48 -22.41
N LYS A 16 -6.79 -12.33 -21.69
CA LYS A 16 -7.74 -11.90 -20.67
C LYS A 16 -7.02 -11.40 -19.41
N ASP A 17 -5.96 -12.08 -18.99
CA ASP A 17 -5.14 -11.70 -17.84
C ASP A 17 -4.38 -10.38 -18.10
N GLU A 18 -3.89 -10.17 -19.32
CA GLU A 18 -3.26 -8.90 -19.73
C GLU A 18 -4.28 -7.74 -19.69
N SER A 19 -5.48 -7.95 -20.23
CA SER A 19 -6.56 -6.94 -20.21
C SER A 19 -6.98 -6.57 -18.78
N ILE A 20 -7.12 -7.56 -17.89
CA ILE A 20 -7.41 -7.33 -16.46
C ILE A 20 -6.28 -6.57 -15.80
N THR A 21 -5.02 -6.94 -16.07
CA THR A 21 -3.85 -6.26 -15.50
C THR A 21 -3.85 -4.78 -15.90
N GLN A 22 -4.14 -4.47 -17.16
CA GLN A 22 -4.23 -3.10 -17.66
C GLN A 22 -5.39 -2.33 -17.02
N LEU A 23 -6.58 -2.93 -16.91
CA LEU A 23 -7.73 -2.31 -16.26
C LEU A 23 -7.48 -2.05 -14.76
N SER A 24 -6.80 -2.98 -14.09
CA SER A 24 -6.44 -2.84 -12.67
C SER A 24 -5.51 -1.65 -12.45
N ALA A 25 -4.45 -1.55 -13.26
CA ALA A 25 -3.53 -0.42 -13.22
C ALA A 25 -4.23 0.92 -13.47
N GLN A 26 -5.13 0.97 -14.47
CA GLN A 26 -5.90 2.18 -14.76
C GLN A 26 -6.82 2.56 -13.60
N PHE A 27 -7.50 1.59 -12.98
CA PHE A 27 -8.37 1.82 -11.83
C PHE A 27 -7.58 2.36 -10.62
N VAL A 28 -6.43 1.77 -10.31
CA VAL A 28 -5.56 2.24 -9.23
C VAL A 28 -5.09 3.67 -9.49
N HIS A 29 -4.71 3.99 -10.73
CA HIS A 29 -4.25 5.32 -11.12
C HIS A 29 -5.38 6.37 -11.11
N ASP A 30 -6.50 6.09 -11.76
CA ASP A 30 -7.56 7.09 -12.00
C ASP A 30 -8.51 7.28 -10.82
N ILE A 31 -8.65 6.26 -9.96
CA ILE A 31 -9.67 6.25 -8.90
C ILE A 31 -9.00 6.10 -7.53
N SER A 32 -8.31 4.98 -7.29
CA SER A 32 -7.82 4.66 -5.94
C SER A 32 -6.77 5.66 -5.43
N THR A 33 -5.81 6.04 -6.30
CA THR A 33 -4.73 6.94 -5.94
C THR A 33 -5.23 8.35 -5.60
N PRO A 34 -6.05 9.02 -6.42
CA PRO A 34 -6.65 10.31 -6.07
C PRO A 34 -7.47 10.25 -4.77
N LEU A 35 -8.27 9.20 -4.57
CA LEU A 35 -9.06 9.03 -3.34
C LEU A 35 -8.17 8.92 -2.10
N ALA A 36 -7.08 8.15 -2.16
CA ALA A 36 -6.14 8.04 -1.06
C ALA A 36 -5.45 9.38 -0.76
N ILE A 37 -5.07 10.16 -1.78
CA ILE A 37 -4.52 11.49 -1.58
C ILE A 37 -5.53 12.40 -0.87
N ILE A 38 -6.79 12.41 -1.30
CA ILE A 38 -7.84 13.22 -0.68
C ILE A 38 -8.03 12.80 0.79
N GLN A 39 -8.05 11.50 1.09
CA GLN A 39 -8.16 10.99 2.46
C GLN A 39 -6.99 11.45 3.34
N ILE A 40 -5.75 11.35 2.85
CA ILE A 40 -4.56 11.80 3.56
C ILE A 40 -4.63 13.30 3.82
N LEU A 41 -5.00 14.11 2.82
CA LEU A 41 -5.14 15.56 2.96
C LEU A 41 -6.25 15.92 3.95
N ALA A 42 -7.40 15.26 3.88
CA ALA A 42 -8.51 15.46 4.81
C ALA A 42 -8.10 15.10 6.25
N LYS A 43 -7.36 13.99 6.43
CA LYS A 43 -6.85 13.59 7.74
C LYS A 43 -5.82 14.58 8.28
N THR A 44 -4.91 15.05 7.42
CA THR A 44 -3.93 16.08 7.77
C THR A 44 -4.64 17.34 8.24
N LEU A 45 -5.65 17.80 7.50
CA LEU A 45 -6.45 18.96 7.89
C LEU A 45 -7.15 18.74 9.24
N GLU A 46 -7.84 17.61 9.44
CA GLU A 46 -8.49 17.26 10.72
C GLU A 46 -7.51 17.28 11.89
N THR A 47 -6.28 16.79 11.70
CA THR A 47 -5.25 16.75 12.75
C THR A 47 -4.72 18.13 13.14
N TYR A 48 -4.47 19.02 12.17
CA TYR A 48 -3.82 20.31 12.44
C TYR A 48 -4.79 21.48 12.60
N LEU A 49 -6.02 21.37 12.08
CA LEU A 49 -7.01 22.45 12.10
C LEU A 49 -7.27 22.98 13.51
N PRO A 50 -7.48 22.16 14.57
CA PRO A 50 -7.72 22.69 15.92
C PRO A 50 -6.57 23.58 16.43
N GLY A 51 -5.32 23.20 16.13
CA GLY A 51 -4.14 23.99 16.52
C GLY A 51 -4.04 25.31 15.75
N ILE A 52 -4.37 25.29 14.46
CA ILE A 52 -4.42 26.50 13.61
C ILE A 52 -5.47 27.48 14.12
N LEU A 53 -6.67 26.98 14.46
CA LEU A 53 -7.77 27.79 14.99
C LEU A 53 -7.41 28.42 16.34
N LEU A 54 -6.80 27.64 17.24
CA LEU A 54 -6.33 28.14 18.52
C LEU A 54 -5.28 29.25 18.35
N ALA A 55 -4.31 29.06 17.46
CA ALA A 55 -3.28 30.06 17.17
C ALA A 55 -3.89 31.35 16.59
N HIS A 56 -4.85 31.23 15.67
CA HIS A 56 -5.58 32.37 15.12
C HIS A 56 -6.31 33.16 16.21
N GLN A 57 -7.06 32.47 17.08
CA GLN A 57 -7.78 33.11 18.19
C GLN A 57 -6.84 33.83 19.17
N GLN A 58 -5.68 33.24 19.48
CA GLN A 58 -4.68 33.85 20.34
C GLN A 58 -4.10 35.14 19.74
N LEU A 59 -3.76 35.13 18.45
CA LEU A 59 -3.26 36.33 17.75
C LEU A 59 -4.29 37.45 17.74
N LYS A 60 -5.57 37.13 17.48
CA LYS A 60 -6.68 38.08 17.52
C LYS A 60 -6.84 38.70 18.92
N ASN A 61 -6.76 37.90 19.98
CA ASN A 61 -6.85 38.37 21.36
C ASN A 61 -5.65 39.25 21.77
N GLN A 62 -4.50 39.11 21.11
CA GLN A 62 -3.31 39.95 21.32
C GLN A 62 -3.32 41.25 20.50
N GLY A 63 -4.39 41.51 19.75
CA GLY A 63 -4.53 42.71 18.92
C GLY A 63 -3.68 42.68 17.65
N ALA A 64 -3.23 41.50 17.21
CA ALA A 64 -2.56 41.37 15.92
C ALA A 64 -3.54 41.71 14.78
N ASP A 65 -3.04 42.39 13.75
CA ASP A 65 -3.79 42.68 12.53
C ASP A 65 -3.93 41.41 11.70
N THR A 66 -4.91 40.58 12.07
CA THR A 66 -5.23 39.32 11.41
C THR A 66 -6.45 39.48 10.51
N ILE A 67 -6.47 38.79 9.37
CA ILE A 67 -7.68 38.61 8.57
C ILE A 67 -8.78 38.04 9.48
N ASP A 68 -9.90 38.75 9.61
CA ASP A 68 -11.04 38.28 10.39
C ASP A 68 -11.76 37.18 9.61
N ILE A 69 -11.63 35.93 10.07
CA ILE A 69 -12.35 34.79 9.48
C ILE A 69 -13.64 34.59 10.30
N PRO A 70 -14.82 34.71 9.67
CA PRO A 70 -16.09 34.53 10.36
C PRO A 70 -16.23 33.14 11.00
N SER A 71 -16.82 33.07 12.20
CA SER A 71 -16.97 31.80 12.95
C SER A 71 -17.71 30.72 12.17
N ASP A 72 -18.71 31.09 11.37
CA ASP A 72 -19.45 30.17 10.50
C ASP A 72 -18.56 29.54 9.41
N GLN A 73 -17.55 30.26 8.91
CA GLN A 73 -16.59 29.74 7.95
C GLN A 73 -15.62 28.73 8.61
N LEU A 74 -15.26 28.96 9.87
CA LEU A 74 -14.42 28.05 10.65
C LEU A 74 -15.19 26.75 10.99
N GLU A 75 -16.43 26.86 11.44
CA GLU A 75 -17.33 25.71 11.66
C GLU A 75 -17.60 24.93 10.35
N LEU A 76 -17.78 25.65 9.24
CA LEU A 76 -17.93 25.04 7.92
C LEU A 76 -16.67 24.28 7.51
N LEU A 77 -15.48 24.81 7.79
CA LEU A 77 -14.21 24.16 7.45
C LEU A 77 -14.02 22.86 8.27
N GLU A 78 -14.27 22.91 9.57
CA GLU A 78 -14.23 21.74 10.45
C GLU A 78 -15.23 20.66 10.00
N SER A 79 -16.49 21.03 9.80
CA SER A 79 -17.53 20.09 9.37
C SER A 79 -17.26 19.53 7.97
N SER A 80 -16.70 20.34 7.07
CA SER A 80 -16.30 19.90 5.73
C SER A 80 -15.16 18.89 5.77
N ALA A 81 -14.14 19.07 6.62
CA ALA A 81 -13.04 18.12 6.75
C ALA A 81 -13.54 16.73 7.17
N VAL A 82 -14.43 16.68 8.17
CA VAL A 82 -15.07 15.45 8.64
C VAL A 82 -15.92 14.80 7.55
N LYS A 83 -16.71 15.62 6.82
CA LYS A 83 -17.59 15.14 5.75
C LYS A 83 -16.81 14.61 4.54
N ILE A 84 -15.74 15.28 4.13
CA ILE A 84 -14.85 14.84 3.04
C ILE A 84 -14.24 13.50 3.40
N LYS A 85 -13.73 13.34 4.63
CA LYS A 85 -13.19 12.06 5.12
C LYS A 85 -14.23 10.94 5.06
N SER A 86 -15.44 11.17 5.57
CA SER A 86 -16.51 10.15 5.56
C SER A 86 -16.95 9.78 4.14
N LEU A 87 -17.17 10.78 3.26
CA LEU A 87 -17.57 10.54 1.88
C LEU A 87 -16.48 9.80 1.09
N THR A 88 -15.22 10.19 1.24
CA THR A 88 -14.11 9.53 0.53
C THR A 88 -13.90 8.10 1.01
N GLN A 89 -14.12 7.81 2.29
CA GLN A 89 -14.14 6.42 2.80
C GLN A 89 -15.27 5.61 2.16
N GLN A 90 -16.48 6.16 2.06
CA GLN A 90 -17.62 5.48 1.43
C GLN A 90 -17.37 5.22 -0.06
N VAL A 91 -16.85 6.21 -0.79
CA VAL A 91 -16.52 6.07 -2.22
C VAL A 91 -15.42 5.02 -2.39
N ASN A 92 -14.38 5.04 -1.56
CA ASN A 92 -13.31 4.05 -1.64
C ASN A 92 -13.83 2.64 -1.35
N GLN A 93 -14.71 2.47 -0.35
CA GLN A 93 -15.33 1.18 -0.06
C GLN A 93 -16.21 0.70 -1.21
N ALA A 94 -17.04 1.57 -1.79
CA ALA A 94 -17.87 1.22 -2.93
C ALA A 94 -17.04 0.84 -4.17
N ALA A 95 -15.91 1.53 -4.38
CA ALA A 95 -14.96 1.24 -5.44
C ALA A 95 -14.30 -0.14 -5.22
N LYS A 96 -13.85 -0.44 -3.99
CA LYS A 96 -13.33 -1.76 -3.60
C LYS A 96 -14.38 -2.86 -3.78
N ASP A 97 -15.62 -2.64 -3.35
CA ASP A 97 -16.70 -3.63 -3.47
C ASP A 97 -17.06 -3.91 -4.93
N TYR A 98 -17.07 -2.87 -5.78
CA TYR A 98 -17.27 -3.02 -7.22
C TYR A 98 -16.14 -3.85 -7.84
N TRP A 99 -14.90 -3.55 -7.46
CA TRP A 99 -13.74 -4.28 -7.96
C TRP A 99 -13.72 -5.74 -7.51
N LYS A 100 -14.04 -6.00 -6.24
CA LYS A 100 -14.18 -7.36 -5.70
C LYS A 100 -15.23 -8.19 -6.45
N LYS A 101 -16.33 -7.58 -6.90
CA LYS A 101 -17.33 -8.27 -7.72
C LYS A 101 -16.82 -8.61 -9.12
N ILE A 102 -15.97 -7.78 -9.69
CA ILE A 102 -15.28 -8.08 -10.95
C ILE A 102 -14.32 -9.24 -10.72
N ASP A 103 -13.53 -9.20 -9.65
CA ASP A 103 -12.52 -10.20 -9.32
C ASP A 103 -13.12 -11.58 -8.97
N GLN A 104 -14.21 -11.62 -8.20
CA GLN A 104 -14.94 -12.86 -7.86
C GLN A 104 -15.55 -13.57 -9.08
N GLN A 105 -15.74 -12.90 -10.22
CA GLN A 105 -16.11 -13.57 -11.46
C GLN A 105 -14.95 -14.38 -12.08
N PHE A 106 -13.75 -14.27 -11.51
CA PHE A 106 -12.52 -14.89 -11.99
C PHE A 106 -11.78 -15.74 -10.94
N GLU A 107 -12.23 -15.80 -9.69
CA GLU A 107 -11.66 -16.69 -8.67
C GLU A 107 -11.99 -18.17 -8.97
N VAL A 108 -10.95 -19.00 -9.06
CA VAL A 108 -11.04 -20.47 -9.04
C VAL A 108 -10.75 -20.95 -7.62
N ASP A 109 -11.61 -21.87 -7.15
CA ASP A 109 -11.60 -22.53 -5.84
C ASP A 109 -10.19 -22.90 -5.36
N ASP A 110 -9.74 -22.24 -4.28
CA ASP A 110 -8.44 -22.45 -3.65
C ASP A 110 -8.59 -23.20 -2.31
N SER A 111 -9.10 -24.43 -2.39
CA SER A 111 -9.22 -25.35 -1.27
C SER A 111 -7.99 -26.26 -1.19
N SER A 112 -6.89 -25.74 -0.65
CA SER A 112 -5.81 -26.59 -0.12
C SER A 112 -5.09 -25.87 1.03
N GLU A 113 -5.13 -26.50 2.21
CA GLU A 113 -4.29 -26.16 3.37
C GLU A 113 -2.81 -26.29 2.97
N ILE A 114 -1.97 -25.32 3.35
CA ILE A 114 -0.52 -25.36 3.07
C ILE A 114 0.27 -25.04 4.33
N GLU A 115 1.32 -25.83 4.54
CA GLU A 115 2.34 -25.70 5.59
C GLU A 115 3.25 -24.45 5.43
N PRO A 116 3.87 -23.96 6.51
CA PRO A 116 4.56 -22.66 6.51
C PRO A 116 5.95 -22.69 5.83
N THR A 117 6.24 -21.59 5.13
CA THR A 117 7.53 -21.20 4.52
C THR A 117 8.56 -20.75 5.58
N PRO A 118 9.84 -20.49 5.23
CA PRO A 118 10.79 -19.93 6.19
C PRO A 118 10.32 -18.55 6.63
N ARG A 119 9.80 -18.47 7.86
CA ARG A 119 9.23 -17.26 8.43
C ARG A 119 10.34 -16.26 8.76
N PRO A 120 10.09 -14.94 8.61
CA PRO A 120 10.99 -13.94 9.15
C PRO A 120 11.25 -14.26 10.63
N THR A 121 12.52 -14.25 11.03
CA THR A 121 12.98 -14.73 12.34
C THR A 121 12.55 -13.82 13.50
N ASN A 122 11.96 -12.66 13.20
CA ASN A 122 11.48 -11.67 14.18
C ASN A 122 10.10 -11.14 13.80
N PHE A 123 9.21 -11.10 14.78
CA PHE A 123 7.95 -10.37 14.70
C PHE A 123 8.19 -8.86 14.71
N ILE A 124 7.44 -8.16 13.88
CA ILE A 124 7.43 -6.69 13.84
C ILE A 124 6.06 -6.18 14.28
N SER A 125 6.05 -5.04 14.97
CA SER A 125 4.83 -4.33 15.31
C SER A 125 4.92 -2.90 14.82
N LEU A 126 3.91 -2.44 14.08
CA LEU A 126 3.82 -1.03 13.66
C LEU A 126 3.65 -0.07 14.84
N GLU A 127 3.38 -0.57 16.04
CA GLU A 127 3.34 0.28 17.22
C GLU A 127 4.74 0.73 17.66
N GLN A 128 5.80 0.05 17.23
CA GLN A 128 7.19 0.37 17.55
C GLN A 128 7.88 1.10 16.37
N PRO A 129 8.90 1.94 16.62
CA PRO A 129 9.71 2.52 15.55
C PRO A 129 10.41 1.41 14.75
N LEU A 130 10.28 1.44 13.43
CA LEU A 130 10.86 0.46 12.51
C LEU A 130 11.77 1.17 11.50
N ASN A 131 12.77 0.46 10.99
CA ASN A 131 13.48 0.81 9.77
C ASN A 131 12.75 0.15 8.59
N ILE A 132 12.10 0.97 7.78
CA ILE A 132 11.29 0.53 6.65
C ILE A 132 11.99 0.94 5.35
N LEU A 133 12.11 0.00 4.42
CA LEU A 133 12.47 0.30 3.03
C LEU A 133 11.20 0.27 2.18
N VAL A 134 10.95 1.34 1.42
CA VAL A 134 9.88 1.36 0.42
C VAL A 134 10.52 1.33 -0.96
N ALA A 135 10.30 0.24 -1.69
CA ALA A 135 10.75 0.07 -3.07
C ALA A 135 9.56 0.27 -4.01
N GLU A 136 9.55 1.41 -4.70
CA GLU A 136 8.43 1.92 -5.50
C GLU A 136 8.98 2.87 -6.55
N ASP A 137 8.58 2.76 -7.82
CA ASP A 137 9.08 3.64 -8.89
C ASP A 137 8.16 4.84 -9.16
N ASP A 138 6.90 4.79 -8.72
CA ASP A 138 5.97 5.92 -8.81
C ASP A 138 6.11 6.90 -7.63
N THR A 139 6.48 8.15 -7.94
CA THR A 139 6.72 9.19 -6.92
C THR A 139 5.47 9.57 -6.10
N ILE A 140 4.26 9.35 -6.62
CA ILE A 140 3.01 9.59 -5.90
C ILE A 140 2.80 8.47 -4.88
N HIS A 141 3.00 7.21 -5.27
CA HIS A 141 2.92 6.07 -4.35
C HIS A 141 4.00 6.12 -3.27
N GLN A 142 5.24 6.53 -3.61
CA GLN A 142 6.30 6.81 -2.63
C GLN A 142 5.85 7.85 -1.59
N LYS A 143 5.24 8.97 -2.03
CA LYS A 143 4.75 10.03 -1.14
C LYS A 143 3.60 9.57 -0.26
N ILE A 144 2.69 8.75 -0.79
CA ILE A 144 1.61 8.15 0.00
C ILE A 144 2.20 7.26 1.10
N ALA A 145 3.11 6.35 0.75
CA ALA A 145 3.76 5.47 1.71
C ALA A 145 4.52 6.26 2.79
N TYR A 146 5.32 7.24 2.37
CA TYR A 146 6.07 8.10 3.28
C TYR A 146 5.14 8.87 4.23
N ARG A 147 4.06 9.48 3.73
CA ARG A 147 3.10 10.22 4.58
C ARG A 147 2.42 9.33 5.61
N ASN A 148 2.10 8.09 5.24
CA ASN A 148 1.43 7.15 6.15
C ASN A 148 2.36 6.63 7.26
N LEU A 149 3.67 6.54 7.00
CA LEU A 149 4.61 5.84 7.89
C LEU A 149 5.60 6.75 8.62
N SER A 150 5.96 7.91 8.04
CA SER A 150 7.09 8.75 8.53
C SER A 150 6.87 9.38 9.89
N GLY A 151 5.62 9.45 10.36
CA GLY A 151 5.29 9.98 11.69
C GLY A 151 5.83 9.12 12.84
N ARG A 152 6.19 7.85 12.59
CA ARG A 152 6.68 6.92 13.62
C ARG A 152 7.91 6.11 13.19
N HIS A 153 8.09 5.90 11.89
CA HIS A 153 9.12 4.99 11.36
C HIS A 153 10.22 5.74 10.61
N LYS A 154 11.41 5.15 10.53
CA LYS A 154 12.49 5.60 9.66
C LYS A 154 12.30 4.97 8.30
N ILE A 155 12.28 5.77 7.24
CA ILE A 155 11.94 5.32 5.89
C ILE A 155 13.09 5.67 4.96
N ASP A 156 13.59 4.65 4.26
CA ASP A 156 14.40 4.83 3.05
C ASP A 156 13.57 4.49 1.82
N ILE A 157 13.86 5.15 0.70
CA ILE A 157 13.16 4.94 -0.58
C ILE A 157 14.13 4.35 -1.60
N ALA A 158 13.72 3.27 -2.26
CA ALA A 158 14.35 2.71 -3.45
C ALA A 158 13.43 2.93 -4.66
N ASN A 159 13.99 3.38 -5.78
CA ASN A 159 13.23 3.72 -6.99
C ASN A 159 13.08 2.54 -7.96
N ASN A 160 13.62 1.36 -7.60
CA ASN A 160 13.54 0.11 -8.35
C ASN A 160 14.03 -1.05 -7.48
N GLY A 161 13.85 -2.29 -7.96
CA GLY A 161 14.27 -3.48 -7.23
C GLY A 161 15.78 -3.61 -7.03
N ARG A 162 16.60 -3.06 -7.94
CA ARG A 162 18.07 -3.13 -7.82
C ARG A 162 18.56 -2.27 -6.67
N GLU A 163 18.06 -1.03 -6.57
CA GLU A 163 18.30 -0.16 -5.42
C GLU A 163 17.83 -0.81 -4.11
N ALA A 164 16.70 -1.51 -4.14
CA ALA A 164 16.18 -2.19 -2.95
C ALA A 164 17.15 -3.29 -2.45
N VAL A 165 17.66 -4.13 -3.36
CA VAL A 165 18.68 -5.14 -3.04
C VAL A 165 19.94 -4.48 -2.47
N GLU A 166 20.43 -3.40 -3.10
CA GLU A 166 21.63 -2.69 -2.64
C GLU A 166 21.47 -2.06 -1.25
N TYR A 167 20.27 -1.56 -0.92
CA TYR A 167 19.98 -1.07 0.42
C TYR A 167 19.99 -2.20 1.45
N CYS A 168 19.31 -3.31 1.17
CA CYS A 168 19.29 -4.48 2.05
C CYS A 168 20.68 -5.10 2.26
N GLN A 169 21.58 -5.00 1.27
CA GLN A 169 22.98 -5.41 1.42
C GLN A 169 23.77 -4.54 2.42
N LYS A 170 23.45 -3.25 2.51
CA LYS A 170 24.21 -2.26 3.29
C LYS A 170 23.63 -2.03 4.68
N LYS A 171 22.33 -2.25 4.86
CA LYS A 171 21.58 -1.94 6.07
C LYS A 171 20.50 -2.99 6.32
N THR A 172 20.29 -3.29 7.59
CA THR A 172 19.19 -4.15 8.03
C THR A 172 17.89 -3.35 8.11
N TYR A 173 16.83 -3.90 7.53
CA TYR A 173 15.48 -3.36 7.63
C TYR A 173 14.59 -4.32 8.43
N ASP A 174 13.61 -3.77 9.13
CA ASP A 174 12.60 -4.57 9.83
C ASP A 174 11.48 -4.96 8.85
N LEU A 175 11.15 -4.04 7.93
CA LEU A 175 10.09 -4.19 6.93
C LEU A 175 10.55 -3.64 5.57
N VAL A 176 10.27 -4.39 4.52
CA VAL A 176 10.36 -3.93 3.13
C VAL A 176 8.96 -3.93 2.52
N LEU A 177 8.53 -2.77 2.03
CA LEU A 177 7.35 -2.65 1.17
C LEU A 177 7.83 -2.64 -0.28
N MET A 178 7.49 -3.69 -1.03
CA MET A 178 8.06 -3.95 -2.35
C MET A 178 6.98 -3.89 -3.42
N ASP A 179 7.04 -2.90 -4.31
CA ASP A 179 6.25 -2.94 -5.53
C ASP A 179 6.63 -4.16 -6.38
N LEU A 180 5.62 -4.88 -6.87
CA LEU A 180 5.82 -6.05 -7.71
C LEU A 180 6.33 -5.69 -9.11
N GLN A 181 5.94 -4.53 -9.64
CA GLN A 181 6.22 -4.13 -11.01
C GLN A 181 7.04 -2.84 -11.04
N MET A 182 8.35 -2.97 -11.21
CA MET A 182 9.28 -1.84 -11.31
C MET A 182 10.22 -2.02 -12.52
N PRO A 183 10.78 -0.94 -13.07
CA PRO A 183 11.83 -1.00 -14.08
C PRO A 183 13.14 -1.56 -13.49
N ILE A 184 14.08 -1.91 -14.37
CA ILE A 184 15.45 -2.40 -14.06
C ILE A 184 15.45 -3.80 -13.41
N LEU A 185 14.87 -3.94 -12.22
CA LEU A 185 14.66 -5.20 -11.53
C LEU A 185 13.25 -5.18 -10.92
N ASP A 186 12.43 -6.14 -11.34
CA ASP A 186 11.08 -6.30 -10.79
C ASP A 186 11.13 -6.77 -9.34
N GLY A 187 10.05 -6.52 -8.59
CA GLY A 187 9.99 -6.80 -7.16
C GLY A 187 10.13 -8.29 -6.84
N GLN A 188 9.59 -9.17 -7.68
CA GLN A 188 9.68 -10.62 -7.45
C GLN A 188 11.13 -11.10 -7.48
N LYS A 189 11.89 -10.67 -8.50
CA LYS A 189 13.33 -10.99 -8.59
C LYS A 189 14.12 -10.32 -7.46
N ALA A 190 13.78 -9.09 -7.10
CA ALA A 190 14.42 -8.38 -5.99
C ALA A 190 14.26 -9.13 -4.67
N VAL A 191 13.07 -9.68 -4.38
CA VAL A 191 12.85 -10.50 -3.18
C VAL A 191 13.74 -11.73 -3.17
N ILE A 192 13.82 -12.46 -4.27
CA ILE A 192 14.68 -13.65 -4.36
C ILE A 192 16.15 -13.28 -4.05
N GLU A 193 16.64 -12.16 -4.60
CA GLU A 193 17.99 -11.68 -4.32
C GLU A 193 18.17 -11.23 -2.85
N ILE A 194 17.19 -10.53 -2.27
CA ILE A 194 17.22 -10.08 -0.86
C ILE A 194 17.27 -11.29 0.09
N MET A 195 16.50 -12.34 -0.18
CA MET A 195 16.45 -13.54 0.66
C MET A 195 17.74 -14.38 0.58
N GLN A 196 18.59 -14.13 -0.40
CA GLN A 196 19.89 -14.79 -0.56
C GLN A 196 21.04 -14.02 0.11
N LEU A 197 20.78 -12.85 0.69
CA LEU A 197 21.80 -12.06 1.38
C LEU A 197 22.19 -12.69 2.72
N GLU A 198 23.43 -12.43 3.17
CA GLU A 198 23.92 -12.86 4.49
C GLU A 198 23.38 -12.00 5.64
N THR A 199 22.66 -10.91 5.33
CA THR A 199 21.99 -10.05 6.30
C THR A 199 20.68 -10.68 6.80
N PRO A 200 20.23 -10.39 8.03
CA PRO A 200 18.92 -10.81 8.50
C PRO A 200 17.80 -10.45 7.50
N ALA A 201 16.98 -11.44 7.15
CA ALA A 201 15.88 -11.24 6.21
C ALA A 201 14.79 -10.36 6.84
N PRO A 202 14.41 -9.24 6.20
CA PRO A 202 13.30 -8.41 6.65
C PRO A 202 11.95 -9.11 6.43
N VAL A 203 10.90 -8.62 7.08
CA VAL A 203 9.53 -8.90 6.63
C VAL A 203 9.33 -8.21 5.28
N ILE A 204 8.88 -8.94 4.25
CA ILE A 204 8.67 -8.36 2.91
C ILE A 204 7.19 -8.42 2.54
N ILE A 205 6.55 -7.26 2.39
CA ILE A 205 5.17 -7.15 1.95
C ILE A 205 5.13 -6.59 0.54
N GLY A 206 4.49 -7.33 -0.38
CA GLY A 206 4.33 -6.91 -1.77
C GLY A 206 3.20 -5.90 -1.94
N LEU A 207 3.44 -4.86 -2.75
CA LEU A 207 2.44 -3.87 -3.14
C LEU A 207 1.97 -4.19 -4.56
N THR A 208 0.68 -4.45 -4.74
CA THR A 208 0.13 -4.90 -6.02
C THR A 208 -0.96 -3.97 -6.53
N ASN A 209 -1.03 -3.79 -7.85
CA ASN A 209 -2.13 -3.08 -8.51
C ASN A 209 -3.34 -4.00 -8.76
N LYS A 210 -3.19 -5.31 -8.58
CA LYS A 210 -4.25 -6.30 -8.83
C LYS A 210 -4.30 -7.39 -7.75
N PRO A 211 -5.45 -8.03 -7.55
CA PRO A 211 -5.54 -9.25 -6.76
C PRO A 211 -4.58 -10.32 -7.29
N LEU A 212 -3.86 -10.95 -6.36
CA LEU A 212 -2.92 -12.03 -6.66
C LEU A 212 -3.70 -13.34 -6.48
N GLY A 213 -4.26 -13.86 -7.58
CA GLY A 213 -4.92 -15.16 -7.61
C GLY A 213 -3.93 -16.30 -7.38
N HIS A 214 -3.76 -17.17 -8.37
CA HIS A 214 -2.89 -18.35 -8.25
C HIS A 214 -1.40 -18.01 -8.01
N GLU A 215 -0.93 -16.85 -8.47
CA GLU A 215 0.47 -16.42 -8.33
C GLU A 215 0.89 -16.17 -6.87
N LYS A 216 -0.08 -15.86 -5.99
CA LYS A 216 0.17 -15.52 -4.59
C LYS A 216 0.94 -16.62 -3.86
N LYS A 217 0.56 -17.88 -4.07
CA LYS A 217 1.20 -19.03 -3.42
C LYS A 217 2.68 -19.14 -3.79
N GLN A 218 2.98 -19.02 -5.08
CA GLN A 218 4.35 -19.07 -5.58
C GLN A 218 5.18 -17.92 -5.02
N MET A 219 4.62 -16.72 -4.93
CA MET A 219 5.34 -15.56 -4.42
C MET A 219 5.60 -15.64 -2.91
N LEU A 220 4.68 -16.19 -2.12
CA LEU A 220 4.95 -16.47 -0.69
C LEU A 220 6.14 -17.43 -0.50
N GLN A 221 6.27 -18.44 -1.37
CA GLN A 221 7.40 -19.37 -1.34
C GLN A 221 8.73 -18.71 -1.74
N GLN A 222 8.69 -17.60 -2.48
CA GLN A 222 9.88 -16.85 -2.89
C GLN A 222 10.42 -15.92 -1.79
N GLY A 223 9.66 -15.70 -0.71
CA GLY A 223 10.09 -14.89 0.43
C GLY A 223 9.17 -13.73 0.80
N PHE A 224 8.06 -13.51 0.07
CA PHE A 224 7.05 -12.55 0.52
C PHE A 224 6.34 -13.08 1.77
N SER A 225 6.13 -12.19 2.75
CA SER A 225 5.34 -12.48 3.95
C SER A 225 3.86 -12.16 3.75
N GLY A 226 3.52 -11.26 2.83
CA GLY A 226 2.14 -10.89 2.55
C GLY A 226 2.03 -9.88 1.41
N PHE A 227 0.80 -9.46 1.12
CA PHE A 227 0.51 -8.53 0.02
C PHE A 227 -0.57 -7.54 0.41
N ILE A 228 -0.47 -6.34 -0.16
CA ILE A 228 -1.40 -5.22 0.04
C ILE A 228 -1.69 -4.61 -1.33
N GLU A 229 -2.93 -4.21 -1.56
CA GLU A 229 -3.30 -3.48 -2.76
C GLU A 229 -2.84 -2.02 -2.70
N LYS A 230 -2.37 -1.50 -3.83
CA LYS A 230 -2.06 -0.09 -3.99
C LYS A 230 -3.35 0.73 -4.09
N PRO A 231 -3.36 1.99 -3.59
CA PRO A 231 -2.26 2.67 -2.87
C PRO A 231 -2.14 2.19 -1.42
N LEU A 232 -0.93 2.26 -0.84
CA LEU A 232 -0.65 1.76 0.52
C LEU A 232 -1.64 2.33 1.54
N ASN A 233 -2.35 1.43 2.22
CA ASN A 233 -3.26 1.75 3.32
C ASN A 233 -2.70 1.21 4.65
N LEU A 234 -2.66 2.06 5.68
CA LEU A 234 -2.07 1.70 6.99
C LEU A 234 -2.91 0.67 7.76
N ASP A 235 -4.23 0.71 7.66
CA ASP A 235 -5.11 -0.26 8.31
C ASP A 235 -4.92 -1.66 7.70
N GLU A 236 -4.79 -1.72 6.37
CA GLU A 236 -4.50 -2.95 5.64
C GLU A 236 -3.12 -3.50 5.99
N LEU A 237 -2.09 -2.65 6.03
CA LEU A 237 -0.74 -3.04 6.47
C LEU A 237 -0.74 -3.56 7.92
N THR A 238 -1.48 -2.89 8.81
CA THR A 238 -1.63 -3.33 10.20
C THR A 238 -2.29 -4.70 10.28
N ALA A 239 -3.34 -4.94 9.48
CA ALA A 239 -4.03 -6.23 9.45
C ALA A 239 -3.13 -7.35 8.93
N VAL A 240 -2.36 -7.09 7.87
CA VAL A 240 -1.40 -8.07 7.31
C VAL A 240 -0.32 -8.40 8.34
N ILE A 241 0.28 -7.41 8.99
CA ILE A 241 1.31 -7.63 10.02
C ILE A 241 0.76 -8.40 11.22
N LYS A 242 -0.43 -8.06 11.71
CA LYS A 242 -1.08 -8.80 12.82
C LYS A 242 -1.37 -10.25 12.47
N LYS A 243 -1.71 -10.53 11.20
CA LYS A 243 -1.94 -11.92 10.76
C LYS A 243 -0.65 -12.73 10.85
N LEU A 244 0.50 -12.14 10.54
CA LEU A 244 1.79 -12.80 10.68
C LEU A 244 2.05 -13.21 12.13
N GLU A 245 1.66 -12.38 13.11
CA GLU A 245 1.77 -12.69 14.55
C GLU A 245 0.85 -13.84 15.01
N ALA A 246 -0.30 -14.04 14.38
CA ALA A 246 -1.34 -14.97 14.83
C ALA A 246 -1.24 -16.39 14.24
N ASP A 247 -0.48 -16.58 13.17
CA ASP A 247 -0.32 -17.87 12.48
C ASP A 247 0.81 -18.76 13.12
N GLU A 248 1.20 -18.48 14.37
CA GLU A 248 2.05 -19.33 15.26
C GLU A 248 1.23 -20.09 16.31
#